data_AF-A0A2A4UD62-F1
#
_entry.id   AF-A0A2A4UD62-F1
#
_cell.length_a   1.000
_cell.length_b   1.000
_cell.length_c   1.000
_cell.angle_alpha   90.00
_cell.angle_beta   90.00
_cell.angle_gamma   90.00
#
_symmetry.space_group_name_H-M   'P 1'
#
loop_
_entity.id
_entity.type
_entity.pdbx_description
1 polymer ?
#
loop_
_entity_poly.entity_id
_entity_poly.type
_entity_poly.pdbx_seq_one_letter_code
_entity_poly.pdbx_strand_id
1 'polypeptide(L)'
;MPSLIACCFTNAHTLDRKTINKYIKIIYPFVKKEFFLPWSTNKIEDVTESLLSEISSTELLITVDADTLTRPQPGSEQHAQLTTLAQIISPILELYYMIFALLAETGSNTLSRDRLEELCYLMAQRLSLMYENNSPDFFDKKLIANFINTLI
;
A
#
# COMPACT_ATOMS: atom_id res chain seq x y z
N MET A 1 -3.70 -1.63 7.72
CA MET A 1 -2.30 -1.54 8.21
C MET A 1 -1.54 -2.86 8.09
N PRO A 2 -2.05 -4.02 8.56
CA PRO A 2 -1.34 -5.30 8.37
C PRO A 2 -1.03 -5.62 6.90
N SER A 3 -1.98 -5.37 5.99
CA SER A 3 -1.79 -5.49 4.54
C SER A 3 -0.69 -4.60 3.98
N LEU A 4 -0.49 -3.38 4.52
CA LEU A 4 0.59 -2.48 4.08
C LEU A 4 1.96 -3.02 4.48
N ILE A 5 2.07 -3.54 5.70
CA ILE A 5 3.28 -4.20 6.19
C ILE A 5 3.56 -5.44 5.33
N ALA A 6 2.55 -6.29 5.12
CA ALA A 6 2.67 -7.48 4.28
C ALA A 6 3.14 -7.13 2.85
N CYS A 7 2.61 -6.06 2.27
CA CYS A 7 2.99 -5.60 0.93
C CYS A 7 4.47 -5.19 0.82
N CYS A 8 5.12 -4.76 1.91
CA CYS A 8 6.56 -4.48 1.92
C CYS A 8 7.38 -5.72 1.58
N PHE A 9 6.87 -6.90 1.94
CA PHE A 9 7.53 -8.20 1.72
C PHE A 9 7.11 -8.90 0.43
N THR A 10 6.28 -8.27 -0.42
CA THR A 10 5.93 -8.83 -1.74
C THR A 10 7.15 -8.89 -2.65
N ASN A 11 7.95 -7.81 -2.67
CA ASN A 11 9.14 -7.70 -3.52
C ASN A 11 10.47 -7.84 -2.76
N ALA A 12 10.43 -7.77 -1.43
CA ALA A 12 11.61 -7.93 -0.58
C ALA A 12 11.48 -9.19 0.27
N HIS A 13 12.52 -10.03 0.28
CA HIS A 13 12.53 -11.22 1.14
C HIS A 13 12.77 -10.84 2.61
N THR A 14 13.67 -9.89 2.84
CA THR A 14 14.14 -9.48 4.16
C THR A 14 14.25 -7.96 4.19
N LEU A 15 13.79 -7.35 5.28
CA LEU A 15 13.79 -5.90 5.48
C LEU A 15 14.13 -5.58 6.94
N ASP A 16 14.83 -4.48 7.15
CA ASP A 16 14.97 -3.90 8.48
C ASP A 16 13.73 -3.08 8.88
N ARG A 17 13.47 -2.97 10.19
CA ARG A 17 12.32 -2.25 10.75
C ARG A 17 12.34 -0.78 10.34
N LYS A 18 13.52 -0.16 10.26
CA LYS A 18 13.68 1.24 9.84
C LYS A 18 13.19 1.49 8.41
N THR A 19 13.48 0.58 7.49
CA THR A 19 13.05 0.64 6.09
C THR A 19 11.56 0.45 6.00
N ILE A 20 10.98 -0.48 6.76
CA ILE A 20 9.53 -0.66 6.84
C ILE A 20 8.88 0.64 7.35
N ASN A 21 9.34 1.19 8.46
CA ASN A 21 8.82 2.47 9.00
C ASN A 21 8.94 3.61 7.99
N LYS A 22 10.04 3.70 7.24
CA LYS A 22 10.21 4.70 6.18
C LYS A 22 9.13 4.54 5.09
N TYR A 23 8.89 3.33 4.60
CA TYR A 23 7.86 3.08 3.59
C TYR A 23 6.47 3.40 4.11
N ILE A 24 6.14 2.92 5.31
CA ILE A 24 4.85 3.20 5.93
C ILE A 24 4.66 4.71 6.12
N LYS A 25 5.66 5.44 6.60
CA LYS A 25 5.56 6.89 6.81
C LYS A 25 5.30 7.69 5.53
N ILE A 26 5.85 7.23 4.39
CA ILE A 26 5.62 7.85 3.08
C ILE A 26 4.19 7.57 2.59
N ILE A 27 3.73 6.33 2.72
CA ILE A 27 2.46 5.86 2.15
C ILE A 27 1.26 6.22 3.05
N TYR A 28 1.46 6.26 4.38
CA TYR A 28 0.41 6.38 5.37
C TYR A 28 -0.51 7.61 5.21
N PRO A 29 -0.02 8.83 4.88
CA PRO A 29 -0.89 9.99 4.71
C PRO A 29 -1.98 9.78 3.64
N PHE A 30 -1.64 9.09 2.54
CA PHE A 30 -2.56 8.80 1.44
C PHE A 30 -3.60 7.76 1.85
N VAL A 31 -3.14 6.65 2.45
CA VAL A 31 -4.01 5.55 2.88
C VAL A 31 -4.89 5.97 4.06
N LYS A 32 -4.39 6.81 4.97
CA LYS A 32 -5.15 7.30 6.11
C LYS A 32 -6.41 8.04 5.68
N LYS A 33 -6.28 8.95 4.71
CA LYS A 33 -7.41 9.76 4.22
C LYS A 33 -8.42 8.90 3.49
N GLU A 34 -7.93 7.93 2.72
CA GLU A 34 -8.77 7.05 1.90
C GLU A 34 -9.56 6.04 2.75
N PHE A 35 -8.90 5.43 3.73
CA PHE A 35 -9.46 4.38 4.58
C PHE A 35 -9.95 4.87 5.94
N PHE A 36 -9.98 6.19 6.16
CA PHE A 36 -10.40 6.81 7.42
C PHE A 36 -9.67 6.23 8.65
N LEU A 37 -8.36 5.98 8.52
CA LEU A 37 -7.60 5.30 9.57
C LEU A 37 -7.50 6.16 10.84
N PRO A 38 -7.66 5.56 12.04
CA PRO A 38 -7.83 6.30 13.28
C PRO A 38 -6.53 6.90 13.83
N TRP A 39 -5.36 6.39 13.43
CA TRP A 39 -4.09 6.79 14.03
C TRP A 39 -3.62 8.17 13.53
N SER A 40 -2.95 8.92 14.41
CA SER A 40 -2.28 10.16 14.01
C SER A 40 -0.94 9.85 13.33
N THR A 41 -0.52 10.66 12.37
CA THR A 41 0.77 10.51 11.67
C THR A 41 1.96 10.49 12.61
N ASN A 42 1.89 11.20 13.75
CA ASN A 42 2.96 11.23 14.75
C ASN A 42 3.12 9.92 15.54
N LYS A 43 2.10 9.05 15.53
CA LYS A 43 2.10 7.76 16.23
C LYS A 43 2.27 6.58 15.29
N ILE A 44 2.49 6.84 13.99
CA ILE A 44 2.47 5.76 12.99
C ILE A 44 3.63 4.78 13.18
N GLU A 45 4.77 5.27 13.64
CA GLU A 45 5.94 4.45 13.93
C GLU A 45 5.64 3.48 15.08
N ASP A 46 5.12 3.98 16.22
CA ASP A 46 4.70 3.14 17.34
C ASP A 46 3.66 2.07 16.94
N VAL A 47 2.68 2.47 16.14
CA VAL A 47 1.64 1.56 15.62
C VAL A 47 2.26 0.50 14.71
N THR A 48 3.22 0.88 13.87
CA THR A 48 3.92 -0.04 12.97
C THR A 48 4.73 -1.04 13.78
N GLU A 49 5.48 -0.59 14.79
CA GLU A 49 6.26 -1.48 15.66
C GLU A 49 5.39 -2.46 16.46
N SER A 50 4.25 -2.00 16.99
CA SER A 50 3.26 -2.86 17.66
C SER A 50 2.76 -3.95 16.69
N LEU A 51 2.37 -3.54 15.47
CA LEU A 51 1.87 -4.47 14.46
C LEU A 51 2.96 -5.44 13.98
N LEU A 52 4.21 -5.00 13.81
CA LEU A 52 5.32 -5.89 13.46
C LEU A 52 5.54 -6.95 14.54
N SER A 53 5.39 -6.56 15.80
CA SER A 53 5.49 -7.49 16.94
C SER A 53 4.34 -8.50 16.94
N GLU A 54 3.11 -8.05 16.70
CA GLU A 54 1.92 -8.92 16.59
C GLU A 54 2.03 -9.89 15.39
N ILE A 55 2.40 -9.39 14.20
CA ILE A 55 2.57 -10.21 12.99
C ILE A 55 3.71 -11.23 13.16
N SER A 56 4.77 -10.86 13.89
CA SER A 56 5.84 -11.81 14.22
C SER A 56 5.37 -12.87 15.20
N SER A 57 4.48 -12.53 16.14
CA SER A 57 3.90 -13.50 17.09
C SER A 57 3.01 -14.56 16.42
N THR A 58 2.48 -14.27 15.23
CA THR A 58 1.68 -15.20 14.42
C THR A 58 2.51 -15.94 13.36
N GLU A 59 3.84 -15.83 13.41
CA GLU A 59 4.78 -16.44 12.44
C GLU A 59 4.59 -15.98 10.98
N LEU A 60 3.78 -14.96 10.76
CA LEU A 60 3.60 -14.34 9.44
C LEU A 60 4.85 -13.57 9.01
N LEU A 61 5.68 -13.15 9.96
CA LEU A 61 7.04 -12.66 9.75
C LEU A 61 7.98 -13.35 10.73
N ILE A 62 9.20 -13.63 10.27
CA ILE A 62 10.24 -14.28 11.06
C ILE A 62 11.26 -13.22 11.46
N THR A 63 11.51 -13.10 12.76
CA THR A 63 12.54 -12.21 13.30
C THR A 63 13.91 -12.87 13.13
N VAL A 64 14.79 -12.26 12.34
CA VAL A 64 16.17 -12.74 12.12
C VAL A 64 17.08 -12.22 13.24
N ASP A 65 16.91 -10.95 13.59
CA ASP A 65 17.57 -10.28 14.72
C ASP A 65 16.68 -9.14 15.23
N ALA A 66 17.18 -8.31 16.16
CA ALA A 66 16.40 -7.25 16.77
C ALA A 66 15.78 -6.25 15.78
N ASP A 67 16.45 -5.98 14.65
CA ASP A 67 16.04 -4.96 13.67
C ASP A 67 15.58 -5.56 12.34
N THR A 68 15.81 -6.85 12.10
CA THR A 68 15.61 -7.49 10.80
C THR A 68 14.47 -8.51 10.81
N LEU A 69 13.56 -8.37 9.86
CA LEU A 69 12.42 -9.27 9.63
C LEU A 69 12.52 -9.91 8.25
N THR A 70 12.11 -11.17 8.15
CA THR A 70 12.06 -11.91 6.88
C THR A 70 10.70 -12.55 6.68
N ARG A 71 10.25 -12.62 5.43
CA ARG A 71 9.03 -13.35 5.10
C ARG A 71 9.23 -14.87 5.23
N PRO A 72 8.17 -15.64 5.50
CA PRO A 72 8.23 -17.09 5.48
C PRO A 72 8.59 -17.65 4.10
N GLN A 73 9.12 -18.87 4.08
CA GLN A 73 9.50 -19.58 2.87
C GLN A 73 8.30 -19.73 1.92
N PRO A 74 8.51 -19.57 0.59
CA PRO A 74 7.49 -19.89 -0.40
C PRO A 74 6.93 -21.31 -0.21
N GLY A 75 5.61 -21.46 -0.30
CA GLY A 75 4.94 -22.75 -0.11
C GLY A 75 4.51 -23.06 1.33
N SER A 76 4.89 -22.26 2.31
CA SER A 76 4.31 -22.31 3.67
C SER A 76 2.92 -21.68 3.71
N GLU A 77 2.08 -22.13 4.65
CA GLU A 77 0.76 -21.54 4.88
C GLU A 77 0.88 -20.07 5.28
N GLN A 78 1.84 -19.74 6.15
CA GLN A 78 2.11 -18.39 6.61
C GLN A 78 2.51 -17.47 5.44
N HIS A 79 3.28 -17.97 4.47
CA HIS A 79 3.59 -17.20 3.26
C HIS A 79 2.34 -16.94 2.41
N ALA A 80 1.46 -17.94 2.28
CA ALA A 80 0.20 -17.77 1.56
C ALA A 80 -0.70 -16.72 2.25
N GLN A 81 -0.84 -16.80 3.57
CA GLN A 81 -1.59 -15.82 4.37
C GLN A 81 -1.00 -14.41 4.27
N LEU A 82 0.32 -14.26 4.37
CA LEU A 82 1.01 -12.97 4.19
C LEU A 82 0.76 -12.42 2.78
N THR A 83 0.79 -13.27 1.75
CA THR A 83 0.52 -12.88 0.37
C THR A 83 -0.93 -12.43 0.18
N THR A 84 -1.90 -13.15 0.76
CA THR A 84 -3.30 -12.75 0.75
C THR A 84 -3.50 -11.39 1.44
N LEU A 85 -2.83 -11.14 2.56
CA LEU A 85 -2.87 -9.84 3.22
C LEU A 85 -2.34 -8.73 2.31
N ALA A 86 -1.23 -8.95 1.63
CA ALA A 86 -0.65 -7.98 0.69
C ALA A 86 -1.61 -7.67 -0.46
N GLN A 87 -2.24 -8.70 -1.05
CA GLN A 87 -3.18 -8.57 -2.18
C GLN A 87 -4.36 -7.64 -1.90
N ILE A 88 -4.75 -7.44 -0.64
CA ILE A 88 -5.83 -6.52 -0.27
C ILE A 88 -5.48 -5.07 -0.62
N ILE A 89 -4.22 -4.66 -0.44
CA ILE A 89 -3.80 -3.25 -0.61
C ILE A 89 -3.00 -3.02 -1.90
N SER A 90 -2.40 -4.07 -2.49
CA SER A 90 -1.62 -3.97 -3.73
C SER A 90 -2.31 -3.18 -4.85
N PRO A 91 -3.60 -3.39 -5.16
CA PRO A 91 -4.25 -2.68 -6.27
C PRO A 91 -4.28 -1.15 -6.07
N ILE A 92 -4.42 -0.68 -4.82
CA ILE A 92 -4.42 0.76 -4.52
C ILE A 92 -3.01 1.32 -4.59
N LEU A 93 -2.01 0.60 -4.09
CA LEU A 93 -0.62 1.04 -4.19
C LEU A 93 -0.14 1.10 -5.64
N GLU A 94 -0.58 0.15 -6.48
CA GLU A 94 -0.33 0.17 -7.92
C GLU A 94 -1.00 1.36 -8.59
N LEU A 95 -2.26 1.67 -8.25
CA LEU A 95 -2.94 2.88 -8.72
C LEU A 95 -2.15 4.14 -8.35
N TYR A 96 -1.72 4.27 -7.10
CA TYR A 96 -0.94 5.42 -6.63
C TYR A 96 0.39 5.53 -7.37
N TYR A 97 1.11 4.41 -7.54
CA TYR A 97 2.36 4.39 -8.31
C TYR A 97 2.16 4.87 -9.75
N MET A 98 1.11 4.40 -10.43
CA MET A 98 0.82 4.84 -11.80
C MET A 98 0.49 6.33 -11.86
N ILE A 99 -0.25 6.86 -10.88
CA ILE A 99 -0.55 8.30 -10.79
C ILE A 99 0.74 9.11 -10.60
N PHE A 100 1.64 8.67 -9.71
CA PHE A 100 2.93 9.31 -9.53
C PHE A 100 3.79 9.26 -10.79
N ALA A 101 3.82 8.12 -11.50
CA ALA A 101 4.54 7.99 -12.76
C ALA A 101 3.99 8.92 -13.84
N LEU A 102 2.66 9.02 -13.99
CA LEU A 102 2.01 9.96 -14.90
C LEU A 102 2.37 11.42 -14.58
N LEU A 103 2.34 11.79 -13.30
CA LEU A 103 2.71 13.14 -12.85
C LEU A 103 4.19 13.45 -13.10
N ALA A 104 5.07 12.46 -12.91
CA ALA A 104 6.49 12.60 -13.19
C ALA A 104 6.78 12.75 -14.69
N GLU A 105 6.03 12.04 -15.55
CA GLU A 105 6.22 12.04 -17.01
C GLU A 105 5.65 13.29 -17.69
N THR A 106 4.51 13.82 -17.20
CA THR A 106 3.80 14.93 -17.86
C THR A 106 4.34 16.33 -17.53
N GLY A 107 5.21 16.46 -16.53
CA GLY A 107 5.74 17.75 -16.08
C GLY A 107 4.65 18.64 -15.47
N SER A 108 5.00 19.42 -14.45
CA SER A 108 4.07 20.08 -13.51
C SER A 108 3.06 21.09 -14.09
N ASN A 109 2.98 21.28 -15.41
CA ASN A 109 2.21 22.37 -16.03
C ASN A 109 1.30 21.97 -17.21
N THR A 110 1.23 20.70 -17.61
CA THR A 110 0.44 20.30 -18.80
C THR A 110 -0.79 19.45 -18.49
N LEU A 111 -0.84 18.82 -17.32
CA LEU A 111 -1.93 17.92 -16.96
C LEU A 111 -3.00 18.66 -16.14
N SER A 112 -4.17 18.87 -16.74
CA SER A 112 -5.34 19.40 -16.01
C SER A 112 -5.88 18.35 -15.03
N ARG A 113 -6.50 18.81 -13.94
CA ARG A 113 -7.16 17.94 -12.95
C ARG A 113 -8.14 16.96 -13.61
N ASP A 114 -8.97 17.45 -14.53
CA ASP A 114 -9.96 16.64 -15.22
C ASP A 114 -9.33 15.51 -16.05
N ARG A 115 -8.19 15.80 -16.71
CA ARG A 115 -7.47 14.80 -17.49
C ARG A 115 -6.79 13.77 -16.59
N LEU A 116 -6.28 14.18 -15.43
CA LEU A 116 -5.74 13.28 -14.42
C LEU A 116 -6.83 12.34 -13.88
N GLU A 117 -8.02 12.87 -13.56
CA GLU A 117 -9.17 12.07 -13.12
C GLU A 117 -9.59 11.03 -14.16
N GLU A 118 -9.66 11.42 -15.44
CA GLU A 118 -9.99 10.51 -16.55
C GLU A 118 -8.96 9.37 -16.70
N LEU A 119 -7.67 9.70 -16.63
CA LEU A 119 -6.59 8.71 -16.70
C LEU A 119 -6.63 7.75 -15.50
N CYS A 120 -6.83 8.26 -14.29
CA CYS A 120 -6.98 7.45 -13.09
C CYS A 120 -8.18 6.51 -13.20
N TYR A 121 -9.30 6.97 -13.77
CA TYR A 121 -10.51 6.16 -13.95
C TYR A 121 -10.28 5.01 -14.93
N LEU A 122 -9.60 5.26 -16.05
CA LEU A 122 -9.21 4.21 -17.00
C LEU A 122 -8.26 3.18 -16.38
N MET A 123 -7.32 3.64 -15.54
CA MET A 123 -6.40 2.76 -14.80
C MET A 123 -7.12 1.90 -13.78
N ALA A 124 -8.02 2.50 -13.00
CA ALA A 124 -8.89 1.81 -12.05
C ALA A 124 -9.72 0.71 -12.74
N GLN A 125 -10.30 1.01 -13.90
CA GLN A 125 -11.06 0.03 -14.68
C GLN A 125 -10.17 -1.13 -15.13
N ARG A 126 -8.94 -0.85 -15.58
CA ARG A 126 -7.98 -1.88 -15.99
C ARG A 126 -7.51 -2.74 -14.81
N LEU A 127 -7.31 -2.14 -13.64
CA LEU A 127 -6.98 -2.86 -12.40
C LEU A 127 -8.13 -3.76 -11.96
N SER A 128 -9.38 -3.28 -11.98
CA SER A 128 -10.56 -4.10 -11.65
C SER A 128 -10.70 -5.32 -12.55
N LEU A 129 -10.29 -5.24 -13.82
CA LEU A 129 -10.24 -6.40 -14.72
C LEU A 129 -9.10 -7.38 -14.41
N MET A 130 -7.96 -6.90 -13.90
CA MET A 130 -6.84 -7.77 -13.51
C MET A 130 -7.05 -8.44 -12.16
N TYR A 131 -7.75 -7.77 -11.24
CA TYR A 131 -8.09 -8.30 -9.93
C TYR A 131 -9.54 -8.80 -9.95
N GLU A 132 -9.76 -10.01 -10.49
CA GLU A 132 -11.09 -10.65 -10.66
C GLU A 132 -11.98 -10.65 -9.40
N ASN A 133 -11.40 -10.49 -8.20
CA ASN A 133 -12.09 -10.46 -6.92
C ASN A 133 -12.46 -9.03 -6.43
N ASN A 134 -12.04 -7.98 -7.13
CA ASN A 134 -12.32 -6.59 -6.76
C ASN A 134 -13.43 -6.02 -7.65
N SER A 135 -14.63 -5.86 -7.09
CA SER A 135 -15.77 -5.24 -7.76
C SER A 135 -15.37 -3.89 -8.38
N PRO A 136 -15.93 -3.47 -9.52
CA PRO A 136 -15.76 -2.12 -10.07
C PRO A 136 -16.04 -1.00 -9.06
N ASP A 137 -16.80 -1.27 -7.99
CA ASP A 137 -17.04 -0.34 -6.87
C ASP A 137 -15.79 -0.04 -6.02
N PHE A 138 -14.77 -0.90 -6.04
CA PHE A 138 -13.55 -0.74 -5.24
C PHE A 138 -12.73 0.49 -5.66
N PHE A 139 -12.86 0.91 -6.93
CA PHE A 139 -12.20 2.09 -7.47
C PHE A 139 -13.22 3.13 -7.92
N ASP A 140 -14.07 3.57 -6.99
CA ASP A 140 -15.05 4.60 -7.29
C ASP A 140 -14.37 5.95 -7.63
N LYS A 141 -15.13 6.82 -8.29
CA LYS A 141 -14.64 8.16 -8.66
C LYS A 141 -14.26 9.02 -7.45
N LYS A 142 -14.83 8.77 -6.26
CA LYS A 142 -14.52 9.53 -5.05
C LYS A 142 -13.15 9.17 -4.50
N LEU A 143 -12.75 7.90 -4.51
CA LEU A 143 -11.42 7.44 -4.11
C LEU A 143 -10.34 8.12 -4.95
N ILE A 144 -10.54 8.14 -6.27
CA ILE A 144 -9.64 8.81 -7.20
C ILE A 144 -9.58 10.32 -6.93
N ALA A 145 -10.73 10.98 -6.81
CA ALA A 145 -10.79 12.42 -6.54
C ALA A 145 -10.18 12.78 -5.17
N ASN A 146 -10.38 11.96 -4.15
CA ASN A 146 -9.82 12.16 -2.80
C ASN A 146 -8.30 12.06 -2.80
N PHE A 147 -7.76 11.07 -3.50
CA PHE A 147 -6.33 10.91 -3.68
C PHE A 147 -5.71 12.09 -4.44
N ILE A 148 -6.32 12.51 -5.56
CA ILE A 148 -5.88 13.68 -6.33
C ILE A 148 -5.90 14.94 -5.46
N ASN A 149 -6.96 15.17 -4.67
CA ASN A 149 -7.03 16.28 -3.70
C ASN A 149 -6.01 16.19 -2.55
N THR A 150 -5.26 15.10 -2.42
CA THR A 150 -4.16 14.99 -1.44
C THR A 150 -2.82 15.37 -2.07
N LEU A 151 -2.75 15.38 -3.40
CA LEU A 151 -1.55 15.68 -4.19
C LEU A 151 -1.45 17.15 -4.61
N ILE A 152 -2.59 17.84 -4.73
CA ILE A 152 -2.73 19.25 -5.16
C ILE A 152 -3.21 20.08 -3.98
#